data_AF-A0A925WGU3-F1
#
_entry.id   AF-A0A925WGU3-F1
#
_cell.length_a   1.000
_cell.length_b   1.000
_cell.length_c   1.000
_cell.angle_alpha   90.00
_cell.angle_beta   90.00
_cell.angle_gamma   90.00
#
_symmetry.space_group_name_H-M   'P 1'
#
loop_
_entity.id
_entity.type
_entity.pdbx_description
1 polymer ?
#
loop_
_entity_poly.entity_id
_entity_poly.type
_entity_poly.pdbx_seq_one_letter_code
_entity_poly.pdbx_strand_id
1 'polypeptide(L)'
;MKTILSTRSTTPPQAAAGGRRRLALAIIHSPIGLVTRAATILTIVLLASTGPTRLYGQDTPLPTDGTNEIETVTPVEVEMSGENSSPQEENAGETRMGAVVAFGKNAELKAGDSAEAVVAIFGSARSEGRVSDSVVAVLGNAYVNGEVRDSVVAVLGSVRLGSNAVVRGDVVSVGGKVERAEGAVVHGHVQPVEFGIPGLPSFDGLSLWFQECAMKLRPLSLQVRWVWIATGVFVLMYFLVVIAFPKPVRVCLDEMTTRPATTFFVGLLAKLLVPLLMLVLIATGVGILVLPFIMAAAFFGMLVGKAAVLQYLGIALGRPLGMDGRNQPLLAFLVGTVLMLGLYLVPVLGFLTYAILGIWAMGAAITGVFKGMSGEKRKPLPPPDGGYVGTSQGYAPSFSSGSPGETGRPSAGETVVGETPVPGVPPVFYPRAGFWERMGAAFLDMALLLIPFVVLGPLGLLVALAYFAGMWAWKGTTIGGIVLNHRIVRQDGSPLTFVVALVRGLAAAFSAVVLFLGFFWIGWDSEKQGWHDKIAGTYVVRLPRAMPLLCL
;
A
#
# COMPACT_ATOMS: atom_id res chain seq x y z
N MET A 1 -39.69 -82.26 -23.67
CA MET A 1 -39.78 -81.80 -25.08
C MET A 1 -39.03 -80.47 -25.16
N LYS A 2 -37.86 -80.46 -25.81
CA LYS A 2 -36.96 -79.33 -26.18
C LYS A 2 -36.42 -78.45 -25.03
N THR A 3 -35.14 -78.51 -24.62
CA THR A 3 -33.88 -77.99 -25.26
C THR A 3 -34.01 -76.45 -25.51
N ILE A 4 -33.16 -75.52 -25.04
CA ILE A 4 -31.72 -75.32 -25.31
C ILE A 4 -31.10 -74.30 -24.31
N LEU A 5 -29.82 -74.54 -24.03
CA LEU A 5 -28.76 -73.84 -23.31
C LEU A 5 -28.64 -72.30 -23.43
N SER A 6 -28.15 -71.68 -22.35
CA SER A 6 -27.00 -70.75 -22.44
C SER A 6 -26.14 -70.84 -21.17
N THR A 7 -24.87 -71.16 -21.39
CA THR A 7 -23.77 -71.43 -20.48
C THR A 7 -23.33 -70.21 -19.68
N ARG A 8 -23.30 -70.33 -18.34
CA ARG A 8 -22.54 -69.43 -17.45
C ARG A 8 -21.13 -70.01 -17.27
N SER A 9 -20.14 -69.43 -17.95
CA SER A 9 -18.72 -69.70 -17.67
C SER A 9 -18.25 -68.81 -16.52
N THR A 10 -17.89 -69.44 -15.40
CA THR A 10 -17.16 -68.85 -14.29
C THR A 10 -15.68 -68.69 -14.66
N THR A 11 -15.20 -67.44 -14.74
CA THR A 11 -13.78 -67.10 -14.67
C THR A 11 -13.69 -65.78 -13.89
N PRO A 12 -12.98 -65.70 -12.75
CA PRO A 12 -12.85 -64.43 -12.03
C PRO A 12 -11.85 -63.52 -12.77
N PRO A 13 -12.17 -62.24 -13.02
CA PRO A 13 -11.22 -61.31 -13.62
C PRO A 13 -10.20 -60.84 -12.58
N GLN A 14 -8.95 -61.27 -12.75
CA GLN A 14 -7.76 -60.58 -12.24
C GLN A 14 -7.62 -59.22 -12.94
N ALA A 15 -8.31 -58.16 -12.48
CA ALA A 15 -8.07 -56.80 -12.98
C ALA A 15 -8.68 -55.72 -12.08
N ALA A 16 -8.19 -55.53 -10.85
CA ALA A 16 -8.65 -54.39 -10.03
C ALA A 16 -7.62 -53.82 -9.03
N ALA A 17 -6.34 -54.17 -9.12
CA ALA A 17 -5.30 -53.65 -8.20
C ALA A 17 -4.36 -52.60 -8.82
N GLY A 18 -4.30 -52.49 -10.16
CA GLY A 18 -3.39 -51.58 -10.87
C GLY A 18 -3.89 -50.14 -11.06
N GLY A 19 -5.21 -49.93 -11.08
CA GLY A 19 -5.82 -48.62 -11.40
C GLY A 19 -5.75 -47.60 -10.26
N ARG A 20 -5.95 -48.03 -9.00
CA ARG A 20 -5.92 -47.14 -7.84
C ARG A 20 -4.50 -46.67 -7.48
N ARG A 21 -3.48 -47.50 -7.70
CA ARG A 21 -2.07 -47.09 -7.54
C ARG A 21 -1.63 -46.08 -8.61
N ARG A 22 -2.13 -46.19 -9.85
CA ARG A 22 -1.85 -45.23 -10.92
C ARG A 22 -2.58 -43.89 -10.76
N LEU A 23 -3.80 -43.88 -10.21
CA LEU A 23 -4.52 -42.64 -9.86
C LEU A 23 -3.95 -41.95 -8.63
N ALA A 24 -3.49 -42.71 -7.61
CA ALA A 24 -2.77 -42.14 -6.47
C ALA A 24 -1.41 -41.56 -6.89
N LEU A 25 -0.65 -42.22 -7.78
CA LEU A 25 0.59 -41.67 -8.34
C LEU A 25 0.33 -40.43 -9.22
N ALA A 26 -0.76 -40.38 -9.99
CA ALA A 26 -1.08 -39.24 -10.84
C ALA A 26 -1.49 -37.99 -10.05
N ILE A 27 -2.10 -38.15 -8.86
CA ILE A 27 -2.41 -37.03 -7.96
C ILE A 27 -1.13 -36.51 -7.27
N ILE A 28 -0.18 -37.40 -6.95
CA ILE A 28 1.14 -37.04 -6.39
C ILE A 28 2.00 -36.25 -7.40
N HIS A 29 1.81 -36.46 -8.72
CA HIS A 29 2.53 -35.74 -9.78
C HIS A 29 1.71 -34.60 -10.42
N SER A 30 0.58 -34.21 -9.80
CA SER A 30 -0.22 -33.07 -10.27
C SER A 30 0.42 -31.74 -9.84
N PRO A 31 0.27 -30.65 -10.62
CA PRO A 31 0.73 -29.31 -10.22
C PRO A 31 0.12 -28.85 -8.88
N ILE A 32 -1.04 -29.41 -8.49
CA ILE A 32 -1.71 -29.17 -7.21
C ILE A 32 -0.93 -29.80 -6.05
N GLY A 33 -0.36 -31.01 -6.24
CA GLY A 33 0.51 -31.68 -5.27
C GLY A 33 1.85 -30.96 -5.05
N LEU A 34 2.40 -30.35 -6.10
CA LEU A 34 3.63 -29.56 -6.04
C LEU A 34 3.44 -28.23 -5.30
N VAL A 35 2.32 -27.54 -5.53
CA VAL A 35 1.93 -26.34 -4.77
C VAL A 35 1.73 -26.67 -3.29
N THR A 36 1.19 -27.84 -2.99
CA THR A 36 1.01 -28.30 -1.60
C THR A 36 2.36 -28.54 -0.92
N ARG A 37 3.32 -29.16 -1.62
CA ARG A 37 4.70 -29.36 -1.11
C ARG A 37 5.46 -28.04 -0.93
N ALA A 38 5.36 -27.12 -1.90
CA ALA A 38 5.95 -25.79 -1.79
C ALA A 38 5.31 -24.98 -0.63
N ALA A 39 4.00 -25.12 -0.41
CA ALA A 39 3.30 -24.53 0.72
C ALA A 39 3.71 -25.17 2.05
N THR A 40 3.96 -26.49 2.09
CA THR A 40 4.49 -27.18 3.28
C THR A 40 5.91 -26.71 3.59
N ILE A 41 6.79 -26.56 2.59
CA ILE A 41 8.14 -26.02 2.76
C ILE A 41 8.07 -24.56 3.24
N LEU A 42 7.20 -23.74 2.65
CA LEU A 42 6.96 -22.36 3.09
C LEU A 42 6.43 -22.30 4.54
N THR A 43 5.58 -23.26 4.93
CA THR A 43 5.05 -23.39 6.29
C THR A 43 6.14 -23.82 7.27
N ILE A 44 7.02 -24.76 6.89
CA ILE A 44 8.17 -25.19 7.70
C ILE A 44 9.17 -24.03 7.87
N VAL A 45 9.41 -23.24 6.83
CA VAL A 45 10.26 -22.03 6.88
C VAL A 45 9.62 -20.93 7.76
N LEU A 46 8.30 -20.76 7.71
CA LEU A 46 7.56 -19.85 8.57
C LEU A 46 7.61 -20.30 10.05
N LEU A 47 7.47 -21.60 10.33
CA LEU A 47 7.62 -22.16 11.68
C LEU A 47 9.06 -22.04 12.19
N ALA A 48 10.07 -22.23 11.34
CA ALA A 48 11.48 -22.05 11.70
C ALA A 48 11.81 -20.58 12.05
N SER A 49 11.06 -19.60 11.51
CA SER A 49 11.20 -18.17 11.88
C SER A 49 10.60 -17.83 13.26
N THR A 50 9.85 -18.75 13.87
CA THR A 50 9.22 -18.57 15.19
C THR A 50 9.92 -19.34 16.33
N GLY A 51 11.06 -19.98 16.04
CA GLY A 51 11.89 -20.62 17.07
C GLY A 51 12.65 -19.59 17.92
N PRO A 52 12.84 -19.82 19.24
CA PRO A 52 13.55 -18.88 20.09
C PRO A 52 15.02 -18.78 19.69
N THR A 53 15.44 -17.57 19.34
CA THR A 53 16.82 -17.16 19.09
C THR A 53 17.67 -17.45 20.32
N ARG A 54 18.42 -18.57 20.34
CA ARG A 54 19.50 -18.75 21.31
C ARG A 54 20.71 -17.93 20.84
N LEU A 55 20.82 -16.72 21.40
CA LEU A 55 22.07 -15.96 21.42
C LEU A 55 23.09 -16.77 22.23
N TYR A 56 24.11 -17.33 21.58
CA TYR A 56 25.29 -17.85 22.28
C TYR A 56 26.18 -16.65 22.59
N GLY A 57 26.13 -16.22 23.86
CA GLY A 57 26.96 -15.16 24.40
C GLY A 57 28.39 -15.65 24.61
N GLN A 58 29.33 -14.75 24.34
CA GLN A 58 30.72 -14.85 24.77
C GLN A 58 30.80 -15.03 26.29
N ASP A 59 31.56 -16.05 26.69
CA ASP A 59 32.39 -16.20 27.90
C ASP A 59 32.10 -15.27 29.10
N THR A 60 31.57 -15.87 30.17
CA THR A 60 31.74 -15.36 31.55
C THR A 60 32.95 -16.06 32.21
N PRO A 61 33.88 -15.34 32.85
CA PRO A 61 34.89 -15.95 33.71
C PRO A 61 34.31 -16.33 35.08
N LEU A 62 34.85 -17.41 35.64
CA LEU A 62 34.51 -18.02 36.94
C LEU A 62 34.72 -17.07 38.13
N PRO A 63 33.96 -17.23 39.24
CA PRO A 63 34.26 -16.57 40.50
C PRO A 63 35.17 -17.45 41.36
N THR A 64 36.13 -16.82 42.04
CA THR A 64 36.38 -16.86 43.51
C THR A 64 37.88 -16.65 43.77
N ASP A 65 38.22 -15.50 44.35
CA ASP A 65 39.47 -15.33 45.11
C ASP A 65 39.12 -15.39 46.60
N GLY A 66 39.86 -16.24 47.31
CA GLY A 66 39.75 -16.50 48.73
C GLY A 66 41.08 -16.12 49.39
N THR A 67 40.96 -15.37 50.47
CA THR A 67 41.93 -15.14 51.56
C THR A 67 43.27 -15.88 51.53
N ASN A 68 44.34 -15.06 51.54
CA ASN A 68 45.59 -15.15 52.30
C ASN A 68 46.48 -16.42 52.24
N GLU A 69 47.63 -16.20 51.60
CA GLU A 69 49.01 -16.38 52.11
C GLU A 69 49.60 -17.76 52.51
N ILE A 70 50.75 -17.99 51.87
CA ILE A 70 52.02 -18.62 52.31
C ILE A 70 52.24 -20.13 52.03
N GLU A 71 53.38 -20.32 51.36
CA GLU A 71 54.11 -21.52 50.91
C GLU A 71 54.26 -22.64 51.96
N THR A 72 54.34 -23.90 51.52
CA THR A 72 55.59 -24.72 51.57
C THR A 72 55.42 -26.14 50.99
N VAL A 73 56.42 -26.53 50.18
CA VAL A 73 57.13 -27.84 50.14
C VAL A 73 56.47 -29.07 49.48
N THR A 74 57.14 -29.53 48.41
CA THR A 74 57.10 -30.81 47.67
C THR A 74 57.72 -31.99 48.48
N PRO A 75 57.89 -33.28 48.02
CA PRO A 75 57.71 -33.90 46.67
C PRO A 75 57.22 -35.40 46.65
N VAL A 76 57.25 -36.06 45.45
CA VAL A 76 57.42 -37.53 45.15
C VAL A 76 56.15 -38.44 45.23
N GLU A 77 55.82 -39.46 44.39
CA GLU A 77 56.43 -40.36 43.36
C GLU A 77 55.32 -40.84 42.36
N VAL A 78 55.50 -40.86 41.01
CA VAL A 78 55.89 -41.97 40.07
C VAL A 78 54.82 -43.08 39.92
N GLU A 79 54.29 -43.39 38.72
CA GLU A 79 54.89 -44.29 37.71
C GLU A 79 54.39 -44.12 36.26
N MET A 80 55.25 -44.59 35.35
CA MET A 80 55.24 -44.52 33.88
C MET A 80 54.41 -45.59 33.18
N SER A 81 53.94 -45.31 31.96
CA SER A 81 54.14 -46.21 30.81
C SER A 81 53.94 -45.43 29.50
N GLY A 82 54.92 -45.53 28.60
CA GLY A 82 54.90 -44.90 27.28
C GLY A 82 54.54 -45.90 26.18
N GLU A 83 54.23 -45.39 24.99
CA GLU A 83 54.50 -46.06 23.71
C GLU A 83 54.54 -44.99 22.59
N ASN A 84 55.57 -45.09 21.74
CA ASN A 84 55.90 -44.22 20.61
C ASN A 84 54.87 -44.26 19.46
N SER A 85 54.69 -43.16 18.70
CA SER A 85 55.14 -43.04 17.29
C SER A 85 54.47 -41.90 16.47
N SER A 86 55.32 -41.00 15.95
CA SER A 86 55.20 -40.13 14.74
C SER A 86 54.10 -39.03 14.62
N PRO A 87 54.44 -37.86 14.04
CA PRO A 87 53.54 -36.72 13.90
C PRO A 87 52.58 -36.91 12.71
N GLN A 88 51.28 -36.90 12.97
CA GLN A 88 50.27 -36.95 11.93
C GLN A 88 50.05 -35.53 11.37
N GLU A 89 50.22 -35.42 10.06
CA GLU A 89 50.13 -34.20 9.24
C GLU A 89 48.90 -33.34 9.54
N GLU A 90 49.16 -32.04 9.68
CA GLU A 90 48.20 -30.95 9.76
C GLU A 90 47.37 -30.90 8.47
N ASN A 91 46.16 -31.49 8.49
CA ASN A 91 45.28 -31.52 7.34
C ASN A 91 44.48 -30.21 7.26
N ALA A 92 44.66 -29.49 6.15
CA ALA A 92 44.11 -28.17 5.90
C ALA A 92 42.57 -28.14 5.93
N GLY A 93 42.03 -27.48 6.96
CA GLY A 93 40.85 -26.60 6.92
C GLY A 93 39.60 -27.04 6.14
N GLU A 94 38.86 -28.04 6.64
CA GLU A 94 37.45 -28.22 6.26
C GLU A 94 36.58 -27.62 7.39
N THR A 95 36.24 -26.33 7.29
CA THR A 95 35.38 -25.67 8.29
C THR A 95 33.94 -26.14 8.09
N ARG A 96 33.43 -26.95 9.02
CA ARG A 96 32.02 -27.36 9.07
C ARG A 96 31.20 -26.27 9.73
N MET A 97 30.48 -25.50 8.93
CA MET A 97 29.54 -24.48 9.38
C MET A 97 28.13 -25.10 9.53
N GLY A 98 27.34 -24.59 10.48
CA GLY A 98 25.91 -24.93 10.58
C GLY A 98 25.10 -24.34 9.42
N ALA A 99 23.79 -24.16 9.62
CA ALA A 99 22.94 -23.49 8.64
C ALA A 99 23.35 -22.01 8.45
N VAL A 100 23.70 -21.64 7.22
CA VAL A 100 23.98 -20.26 6.82
C VAL A 100 22.68 -19.60 6.39
N VAL A 101 22.09 -18.79 7.28
CA VAL A 101 20.83 -18.09 7.03
C VAL A 101 21.05 -16.59 6.93
N ALA A 102 20.64 -15.98 5.81
CA ALA A 102 20.71 -14.54 5.58
C ALA A 102 19.33 -13.93 5.34
N PHE A 103 19.04 -12.81 6.00
CA PHE A 103 17.82 -12.01 5.80
C PHE A 103 18.18 -10.66 5.16
N GLY A 104 17.56 -10.36 4.02
CA GLY A 104 17.76 -9.10 3.28
C GLY A 104 19.15 -8.92 2.67
N LYS A 105 19.99 -9.95 2.70
CA LYS A 105 21.35 -10.00 2.15
C LYS A 105 21.59 -11.35 1.47
N ASN A 106 22.62 -11.44 0.64
CA ASN A 106 22.98 -12.69 -0.02
C ASN A 106 23.59 -13.66 1.01
N ALA A 107 23.19 -14.94 0.94
CA ALA A 107 23.85 -16.01 1.67
C ALA A 107 24.93 -16.60 0.76
N GLU A 108 26.18 -16.67 1.22
CA GLU A 108 27.30 -17.14 0.41
C GLU A 108 28.10 -18.20 1.17
N LEU A 109 28.28 -19.37 0.55
CA LEU A 109 29.17 -20.43 1.00
C LEU A 109 30.34 -20.54 0.02
N LYS A 110 31.56 -20.38 0.52
CA LYS A 110 32.78 -20.39 -0.30
C LYS A 110 33.19 -21.82 -0.67
N ALA A 111 33.99 -21.95 -1.73
CA ALA A 111 34.59 -23.21 -2.12
C ALA A 111 35.50 -23.76 -1.00
N GLY A 112 35.36 -25.05 -0.67
CA GLY A 112 36.08 -25.71 0.42
C GLY A 112 35.36 -25.73 1.76
N ASP A 113 34.39 -24.83 1.97
CA ASP A 113 33.56 -24.84 3.17
C ASP A 113 32.40 -25.84 3.03
N SER A 114 31.95 -26.37 4.16
CA SER A 114 30.75 -27.23 4.21
C SER A 114 29.70 -26.63 5.13
N ALA A 115 28.44 -26.62 4.68
CA ALA A 115 27.31 -26.13 5.45
C ALA A 115 26.18 -27.16 5.52
N GLU A 116 25.36 -27.07 6.55
CA GLU A 116 24.13 -27.87 6.65
C GLU A 116 23.13 -27.41 5.60
N ALA A 117 22.75 -26.12 5.62
CA ALA A 117 21.84 -25.50 4.67
C ALA A 117 22.30 -24.07 4.35
N VAL A 118 21.97 -23.58 3.15
CA VAL A 118 22.21 -22.19 2.76
C VAL A 118 20.87 -21.55 2.40
N VAL A 119 20.38 -20.65 3.24
CA VAL A 119 19.06 -20.05 3.12
C VAL A 119 19.18 -18.53 3.01
N ALA A 120 18.70 -17.97 1.91
CA ALA A 120 18.59 -16.52 1.73
C ALA A 120 17.12 -16.11 1.63
N ILE A 121 16.66 -15.25 2.53
CA ILE A 121 15.31 -14.68 2.52
C ILE A 121 15.42 -13.20 2.15
N PHE A 122 14.81 -12.79 1.04
CA PHE A 122 15.02 -11.48 0.40
C PHE A 122 16.47 -11.24 -0.07
N GLY A 123 17.14 -12.29 -0.53
CA GLY A 123 18.51 -12.24 -1.04
C GLY A 123 18.80 -13.44 -1.95
N SER A 124 19.95 -13.43 -2.62
CA SER A 124 20.38 -14.58 -3.43
C SER A 124 21.21 -15.56 -2.60
N ALA A 125 21.00 -16.86 -2.80
CA ALA A 125 21.81 -17.91 -2.18
C ALA A 125 22.89 -18.37 -3.17
N ARG A 126 24.16 -18.26 -2.80
CA ARG A 126 25.32 -18.69 -3.58
C ARG A 126 26.05 -19.78 -2.80
N SER A 127 26.25 -20.94 -3.41
CA SER A 127 27.00 -22.04 -2.80
C SER A 127 28.04 -22.57 -3.76
N GLU A 128 29.32 -22.39 -3.40
CA GLU A 128 30.47 -22.98 -4.09
C GLU A 128 31.08 -24.15 -3.31
N GLY A 129 30.66 -24.34 -2.05
CA GLY A 129 31.06 -25.44 -1.17
C GLY A 129 30.08 -26.62 -1.16
N ARG A 130 30.22 -27.51 -0.16
CA ARG A 130 29.36 -28.70 0.01
C ARG A 130 28.19 -28.40 0.96
N VAL A 131 26.97 -28.62 0.51
CA VAL A 131 25.73 -28.43 1.30
C VAL A 131 25.09 -29.79 1.59
N SER A 132 24.88 -30.06 2.87
CA SER A 132 24.45 -31.38 3.36
C SER A 132 22.94 -31.60 3.28
N ASP A 133 22.17 -30.52 3.28
CA ASP A 133 20.72 -30.50 3.16
C ASP A 133 20.33 -29.72 1.91
N SER A 134 19.79 -28.50 2.07
CA SER A 134 19.19 -27.74 0.97
C SER A 134 19.76 -26.34 0.78
N VAL A 135 19.72 -25.85 -0.47
CA VAL A 135 19.98 -24.45 -0.83
C VAL A 135 18.66 -23.79 -1.20
N VAL A 136 18.24 -22.78 -0.42
CA VAL A 136 16.94 -22.13 -0.58
C VAL A 136 17.10 -20.63 -0.73
N ALA A 137 16.57 -20.08 -1.83
CA ALA A 137 16.44 -18.64 -2.04
C ALA A 137 14.96 -18.24 -2.12
N VAL A 138 14.52 -17.37 -1.21
CA VAL A 138 13.16 -16.79 -1.22
C VAL A 138 13.26 -15.36 -1.71
N LEU A 139 12.58 -15.05 -2.83
CA LEU A 139 12.64 -13.76 -3.52
C LEU A 139 14.06 -13.38 -3.98
N GLY A 140 14.81 -14.36 -4.45
CA GLY A 140 16.17 -14.21 -4.99
C GLY A 140 16.60 -15.43 -5.82
N ASN A 141 17.80 -15.36 -6.38
CA ASN A 141 18.33 -16.43 -7.23
C ASN A 141 19.15 -17.43 -6.40
N ALA A 142 19.12 -18.70 -6.79
CA ALA A 142 19.99 -19.73 -6.22
C ALA A 142 21.10 -20.07 -7.23
N TYR A 143 22.36 -19.88 -6.84
CA TYR A 143 23.53 -20.29 -7.62
C TYR A 143 24.27 -21.40 -6.88
N VAL A 144 24.49 -22.52 -7.55
CA VAL A 144 25.21 -23.67 -6.98
C VAL A 144 26.32 -24.08 -7.92
N ASN A 145 27.54 -24.19 -7.41
CA ASN A 145 28.73 -24.70 -8.11
C ASN A 145 29.53 -25.67 -7.22
N GLY A 146 28.82 -26.47 -6.43
CA GLY A 146 29.35 -27.50 -5.54
C GLY A 146 28.34 -28.64 -5.37
N GLU A 147 28.56 -29.50 -4.37
CA GLU A 147 27.66 -30.64 -4.09
C GLU A 147 26.51 -30.23 -3.16
N VAL A 148 25.27 -30.52 -3.54
CA VAL A 148 24.06 -30.36 -2.71
C VAL A 148 23.39 -31.72 -2.57
N ARG A 149 23.23 -32.19 -1.34
CA ARG A 149 22.74 -33.55 -1.05
C ARG A 149 21.22 -33.70 -1.13
N ASP A 150 20.45 -32.70 -0.74
CA ASP A 150 19.00 -32.75 -0.84
C ASP A 150 18.54 -31.87 -2.00
N SER A 151 17.97 -30.69 -1.73
CA SER A 151 17.24 -29.94 -2.75
C SER A 151 17.80 -28.53 -3.01
N VAL A 152 17.62 -28.04 -4.23
CA VAL A 152 17.86 -26.63 -4.58
C VAL A 152 16.53 -25.98 -4.95
N VAL A 153 16.13 -24.99 -4.17
CA VAL A 153 14.83 -24.34 -4.31
C VAL A 153 14.99 -22.83 -4.44
N ALA A 154 14.47 -22.27 -5.54
CA ALA A 154 14.30 -20.83 -5.68
C ALA A 154 12.81 -20.49 -5.76
N VAL A 155 12.30 -19.74 -4.78
CA VAL A 155 10.92 -19.25 -4.75
C VAL A 155 10.90 -17.82 -5.29
N LEU A 156 10.20 -17.61 -6.41
CA LEU A 156 10.14 -16.34 -7.13
C LEU A 156 11.51 -15.85 -7.63
N GLY A 157 12.35 -16.79 -8.09
CA GLY A 157 13.65 -16.51 -8.66
C GLY A 157 14.20 -17.70 -9.45
N SER A 158 15.34 -17.50 -10.10
CA SER A 158 15.94 -18.48 -11.01
C SER A 158 17.02 -19.32 -10.32
N VAL A 159 17.15 -20.59 -10.72
CA VAL A 159 18.22 -21.49 -10.28
C VAL A 159 19.28 -21.59 -11.36
N ARG A 160 20.55 -21.39 -10.98
CA ARG A 160 21.72 -21.51 -11.86
C ARG A 160 22.67 -22.56 -11.31
N LEU A 161 22.92 -23.61 -12.08
CA LEU A 161 23.87 -24.67 -11.77
C LEU A 161 25.15 -24.47 -12.58
N GLY A 162 26.28 -24.29 -11.88
CA GLY A 162 27.62 -24.20 -12.47
C GLY A 162 28.13 -25.57 -12.96
N SER A 163 29.28 -25.58 -13.64
CA SER A 163 29.83 -26.78 -14.28
C SER A 163 30.21 -27.88 -13.28
N ASN A 164 30.49 -27.52 -12.02
CA ASN A 164 30.85 -28.47 -10.97
C ASN A 164 29.67 -28.80 -10.04
N ALA A 165 28.46 -28.36 -10.40
CA ALA A 165 27.28 -28.54 -9.56
C ALA A 165 26.81 -29.99 -9.60
N VAL A 166 26.70 -30.62 -8.42
CA VAL A 166 26.14 -31.97 -8.27
C VAL A 166 24.97 -31.88 -7.29
N VAL A 167 23.74 -31.98 -7.80
CA VAL A 167 22.52 -31.95 -6.97
C VAL A 167 21.94 -33.35 -6.91
N ARG A 168 21.88 -33.95 -5.72
CA ARG A 168 21.40 -35.32 -5.54
C ARG A 168 19.88 -35.43 -5.48
N GLY A 169 19.18 -34.43 -4.95
CA GLY A 169 17.72 -34.35 -4.94
C GLY A 169 17.16 -33.42 -6.00
N ASP A 170 16.05 -32.75 -5.66
CA ASP A 170 15.23 -32.02 -6.62
C ASP A 170 15.72 -30.58 -6.83
N VAL A 171 15.57 -30.10 -8.07
CA VAL A 171 15.81 -28.71 -8.44
C VAL A 171 14.47 -28.08 -8.81
N VAL A 172 14.00 -27.17 -7.96
CA VAL A 172 12.71 -26.51 -8.11
C VAL A 172 12.91 -25.01 -8.24
N SER A 173 12.41 -24.44 -9.33
CA SER A 173 12.29 -22.99 -9.48
C SER A 173 10.82 -22.65 -9.62
N VAL A 174 10.29 -21.82 -8.72
CA VAL A 174 8.91 -21.36 -8.76
C VAL A 174 8.88 -19.93 -9.30
N GLY A 175 8.39 -19.75 -10.53
CA GLY A 175 8.30 -18.45 -11.21
C GLY A 175 9.58 -18.01 -11.94
N GLY A 176 10.69 -18.74 -11.83
CA GLY A 176 11.94 -18.45 -12.52
C GLY A 176 12.35 -19.54 -13.52
N LYS A 177 13.56 -19.41 -14.05
CA LYS A 177 14.17 -20.40 -14.96
C LYS A 177 15.17 -21.28 -14.22
N VAL A 178 15.41 -22.47 -14.75
CA VAL A 178 16.52 -23.34 -14.31
C VAL A 178 17.56 -23.40 -15.42
N GLU A 179 18.69 -22.74 -15.22
CA GLU A 179 19.83 -22.73 -16.13
C GLU A 179 20.90 -23.71 -15.64
N ARG A 180 21.42 -24.54 -16.54
CA ARG A 180 22.40 -25.59 -16.23
C ARG A 180 23.60 -25.49 -17.15
N ALA A 181 24.79 -25.37 -16.57
CA ALA A 181 26.04 -25.40 -17.33
C ALA A 181 26.38 -26.82 -17.81
N GLU A 182 27.15 -26.93 -18.88
CA GLU A 182 27.75 -28.19 -19.33
C GLU A 182 28.67 -28.73 -18.22
N GLY A 183 28.30 -29.87 -17.62
CA GLY A 183 28.97 -30.47 -16.46
C GLY A 183 28.09 -30.59 -15.21
N ALA A 184 26.98 -29.84 -15.12
CA ALA A 184 26.07 -29.94 -13.99
C ALA A 184 25.31 -31.27 -13.99
N VAL A 185 25.44 -32.04 -12.90
CA VAL A 185 24.75 -33.32 -12.70
C VAL A 185 23.60 -33.14 -11.71
N VAL A 186 22.38 -33.45 -12.13
CA VAL A 186 21.20 -33.46 -11.26
C VAL A 186 20.58 -34.85 -11.27
N HIS A 187 20.59 -35.50 -10.11
CA HIS A 187 20.06 -36.85 -9.96
C HIS A 187 18.55 -36.88 -9.70
N GLY A 188 17.97 -35.81 -9.12
CA GLY A 188 16.53 -35.67 -8.93
C GLY A 188 15.80 -34.98 -10.07
N HIS A 189 14.56 -34.57 -9.81
CA HIS A 189 13.70 -33.94 -10.81
C HIS A 189 13.99 -32.45 -10.99
N VAL A 190 13.68 -31.98 -12.19
CA VAL A 190 13.88 -30.60 -12.62
C VAL A 190 12.52 -30.02 -12.90
N GLN A 191 12.02 -29.19 -12.01
CA GLN A 191 10.66 -28.67 -12.15
C GLN A 191 10.67 -27.14 -12.17
N PRO A 192 10.82 -26.54 -13.36
CA PRO A 192 10.52 -25.13 -13.53
C PRO A 192 8.99 -24.96 -13.51
N VAL A 193 8.47 -24.29 -12.48
CA VAL A 193 7.07 -23.85 -12.43
C VAL A 193 7.02 -22.46 -13.03
N GLU A 194 6.94 -22.39 -14.35
CA GLU A 194 6.77 -21.12 -15.06
C GLU A 194 5.32 -20.65 -14.95
N PHE A 195 5.09 -19.55 -14.23
CA PHE A 195 3.83 -18.79 -14.32
C PHE A 195 3.92 -17.81 -15.50
N GLY A 196 4.05 -18.34 -16.72
CA GLY A 196 4.20 -17.53 -17.93
C GLY A 196 2.87 -17.33 -18.66
N ILE A 197 2.27 -16.14 -18.54
CA ILE A 197 1.30 -15.66 -19.52
C ILE A 197 2.12 -15.03 -20.67
N PRO A 198 1.91 -15.43 -21.95
CA PRO A 198 2.66 -14.86 -23.08
C PRO A 198 2.57 -13.33 -23.11
N GLY A 199 3.71 -12.64 -23.01
CA GLY A 199 3.80 -11.17 -23.09
C GLY A 199 3.94 -10.43 -21.75
N LEU A 200 3.85 -11.10 -20.61
CA LEU A 200 4.20 -10.50 -19.31
C LEU A 200 5.71 -10.69 -18.98
N PRO A 201 6.34 -9.75 -18.25
CA PRO A 201 7.74 -9.87 -17.86
C PRO A 201 7.96 -11.11 -16.97
N SER A 202 9.12 -11.75 -17.08
CA SER A 202 9.54 -12.82 -16.16
C SER A 202 9.58 -12.30 -14.73
N PHE A 203 9.39 -13.18 -13.73
CA PHE A 203 9.41 -12.78 -12.31
C PHE A 203 10.74 -12.17 -11.87
N ASP A 204 11.85 -12.46 -12.56
CA ASP A 204 13.13 -11.75 -12.36
C ASP A 204 12.97 -10.22 -12.54
N GLY A 205 12.10 -9.79 -13.46
CA GLY A 205 11.76 -8.38 -13.64
C GLY A 205 10.87 -7.81 -12.53
N LEU A 206 10.06 -8.66 -11.89
CA LEU A 206 9.18 -8.28 -10.78
C LEU A 206 9.97 -8.11 -9.48
N SER A 207 10.92 -9.01 -9.19
CA SER A 207 11.80 -8.89 -8.02
C SER A 207 12.69 -7.64 -8.13
N LEU A 208 13.24 -7.37 -9.31
CA LEU A 208 13.99 -6.14 -9.58
C LEU A 208 13.10 -4.89 -9.41
N TRP A 209 11.87 -4.91 -9.93
CA TRP A 209 10.90 -3.83 -9.70
C TRP A 209 10.60 -3.65 -8.21
N PHE A 210 10.41 -4.73 -7.46
CA PHE A 210 10.12 -4.63 -6.03
C PHE A 210 11.29 -3.98 -5.27
N GLN A 211 12.53 -4.39 -5.55
CA GLN A 211 13.73 -3.82 -4.92
C GLN A 211 13.99 -2.37 -5.34
N GLU A 212 13.83 -2.06 -6.62
CA GLU A 212 14.20 -0.74 -7.17
C GLU A 212 13.07 0.29 -7.13
N CYS A 213 11.82 -0.14 -7.15
CA CYS A 213 10.65 0.73 -7.11
C CYS A 213 9.95 0.68 -5.74
N ALA A 214 9.46 -0.49 -5.32
CA ALA A 214 8.63 -0.60 -4.11
C ALA A 214 9.42 -0.27 -2.83
N MET A 215 10.59 -0.87 -2.63
CA MET A 215 11.43 -0.65 -1.44
C MET A 215 12.02 0.76 -1.39
N LYS A 216 12.32 1.36 -2.54
CA LYS A 216 12.83 2.75 -2.64
C LYS A 216 11.71 3.80 -2.71
N LEU A 217 10.45 3.39 -2.53
CA LEU A 217 9.27 4.28 -2.55
C LEU A 217 9.22 5.19 -3.78
N ARG A 218 9.56 4.65 -4.95
CA ARG A 218 9.44 5.34 -6.24
C ARG A 218 8.66 4.45 -7.21
N PRO A 219 7.57 4.92 -7.82
CA PRO A 219 6.82 4.14 -8.80
C PRO A 219 7.65 3.78 -10.05
N LEU A 220 8.58 4.64 -10.43
CA LEU A 220 9.35 4.56 -11.67
C LEU A 220 10.85 4.53 -11.38
N SER A 221 11.56 3.58 -11.98
CA SER A 221 13.02 3.47 -11.93
C SER A 221 13.57 3.31 -13.34
N LEU A 222 14.65 4.02 -13.67
CA LEU A 222 15.33 3.94 -14.98
C LEU A 222 15.94 2.56 -15.25
N GLN A 223 16.23 1.80 -14.19
CA GLN A 223 16.87 0.49 -14.30
C GLN A 223 15.90 -0.62 -14.74
N VAL A 224 14.59 -0.42 -14.58
CA VAL A 224 13.59 -1.46 -14.82
C VAL A 224 12.87 -1.20 -16.15
N ARG A 225 13.41 -1.77 -17.24
CA ARG A 225 12.97 -1.49 -18.62
C ARG A 225 11.48 -1.74 -18.86
N TRP A 226 10.92 -2.82 -18.31
CA TRP A 226 9.51 -3.16 -18.53
C TRP A 226 8.54 -2.14 -17.91
N VAL A 227 8.95 -1.46 -16.83
CA VAL A 227 8.13 -0.42 -16.18
C VAL A 227 7.93 0.76 -17.12
N TRP A 228 8.93 1.09 -17.94
CA TRP A 228 8.81 2.13 -18.97
C TRP A 228 7.84 1.72 -20.09
N ILE A 229 7.86 0.44 -20.50
CA ILE A 229 6.89 -0.08 -21.46
C ILE A 229 5.48 0.02 -20.89
N ALA A 230 5.27 -0.47 -19.66
CA ALA A 230 3.98 -0.39 -18.98
C ALA A 230 3.51 1.07 -18.81
N THR A 231 4.39 1.96 -18.39
CA THR A 231 4.12 3.40 -18.25
C THR A 231 3.76 4.03 -19.60
N GLY A 232 4.50 3.70 -20.66
CA GLY A 232 4.21 4.14 -22.02
C GLY A 232 2.84 3.69 -22.51
N VAL A 233 2.46 2.44 -22.24
CA VAL A 233 1.11 1.91 -22.54
C VAL A 233 0.03 2.67 -21.78
N PHE A 234 0.21 2.94 -20.48
CA PHE A 234 -0.76 3.74 -19.71
C PHE A 234 -0.86 5.18 -20.21
N VAL A 235 0.27 5.83 -20.52
CA VAL A 235 0.30 7.18 -21.08
C VAL A 235 -0.41 7.22 -22.45
N LEU A 236 -0.14 6.24 -23.31
CA LEU A 236 -0.83 6.10 -24.59
C LEU A 236 -2.34 5.92 -24.39
N MET A 237 -2.75 5.07 -23.45
CA MET A 237 -4.16 4.88 -23.12
C MET A 237 -4.80 6.17 -22.59
N TYR A 238 -4.13 6.94 -21.73
CA TYR A 238 -4.64 8.23 -21.27
C TYR A 238 -4.76 9.23 -22.43
N PHE A 239 -3.78 9.27 -23.32
CA PHE A 239 -3.81 10.11 -24.52
C PHE A 239 -5.00 9.74 -25.43
N LEU A 240 -5.23 8.44 -25.66
CA LEU A 240 -6.39 7.96 -26.40
C LEU A 240 -7.71 8.33 -25.71
N VAL A 241 -7.78 8.27 -24.38
CA VAL A 241 -8.96 8.70 -23.61
C VAL A 241 -9.24 10.19 -23.79
N VAL A 242 -8.21 11.05 -23.81
CA VAL A 242 -8.36 12.50 -24.05
C VAL A 242 -8.96 12.75 -25.45
N ILE A 243 -8.55 11.99 -26.45
CA ILE A 243 -9.02 12.14 -27.85
C ILE A 243 -10.42 11.53 -28.03
N ALA A 244 -10.65 10.32 -27.54
CA ALA A 244 -11.89 9.58 -27.73
C ALA A 244 -13.03 10.11 -26.85
N PHE A 245 -12.73 10.55 -25.63
CA PHE A 245 -13.70 11.00 -24.63
C PHE A 245 -13.40 12.41 -24.12
N PRO A 246 -13.32 13.44 -24.98
CA PRO A 246 -12.95 14.79 -24.58
C PRO A 246 -13.99 15.43 -23.65
N LYS A 247 -15.28 15.07 -23.81
CA LYS A 247 -16.38 15.57 -22.96
C LYS A 247 -16.24 15.07 -21.51
N PRO A 248 -16.17 13.75 -21.23
CA PRO A 248 -15.94 13.25 -19.87
C PRO A 248 -14.68 13.83 -19.19
N VAL A 249 -13.57 13.92 -19.92
CA VAL A 249 -12.31 14.48 -19.38
C VAL A 249 -12.49 15.95 -18.99
N ARG A 250 -13.16 16.76 -19.84
CA ARG A 250 -13.45 18.17 -19.55
C ARG A 250 -14.37 18.34 -18.34
N VAL A 251 -15.40 17.51 -18.19
CA VAL A 251 -16.28 17.58 -17.01
C VAL A 251 -15.49 17.33 -15.72
N CYS A 252 -14.59 16.34 -15.73
CA CYS A 252 -13.71 16.08 -14.59
C CYS A 252 -12.75 17.26 -14.32
N LEU A 253 -12.15 17.82 -15.37
CA LEU A 253 -11.25 18.99 -15.29
C LEU A 253 -11.96 20.23 -14.73
N ASP A 254 -13.16 20.53 -15.21
CA ASP A 254 -13.98 21.65 -14.74
C ASP A 254 -14.33 21.48 -13.26
N GLU A 255 -14.60 20.25 -12.82
CA GLU A 255 -14.89 19.98 -11.41
C GLU A 255 -13.65 20.14 -10.53
N MET A 256 -12.47 19.71 -11.00
CA MET A 256 -11.20 19.93 -10.27
C MET A 256 -10.79 21.40 -10.21
N THR A 257 -11.10 22.19 -11.24
CA THR A 257 -10.84 23.64 -11.22
C THR A 257 -11.82 24.40 -10.33
N THR A 258 -13.07 23.97 -10.27
CA THR A 258 -14.11 24.63 -9.46
C THR A 258 -14.06 24.21 -7.99
N ARG A 259 -13.83 22.91 -7.71
CA ARG A 259 -13.92 22.30 -6.37
C ARG A 259 -12.79 21.29 -6.13
N PRO A 260 -11.52 21.73 -6.09
CA PRO A 260 -10.36 20.82 -5.97
C PRO A 260 -10.36 20.00 -4.67
N ALA A 261 -10.72 20.60 -3.53
CA ALA A 261 -10.76 19.89 -2.25
C ALA A 261 -11.86 18.82 -2.21
N THR A 262 -13.06 19.14 -2.70
CA THR A 262 -14.18 18.19 -2.72
C THR A 262 -13.85 16.98 -3.59
N THR A 263 -13.31 17.20 -4.79
CA THR A 263 -12.89 16.09 -5.66
C THR A 263 -11.83 15.23 -5.01
N PHE A 264 -10.84 15.81 -4.34
CA PHE A 264 -9.83 15.05 -3.59
C PHE A 264 -10.43 14.19 -2.47
N PHE A 265 -11.26 14.77 -1.58
CA PHE A 265 -11.81 14.03 -0.45
C PHE A 265 -12.87 13.01 -0.84
N VAL A 266 -13.66 13.26 -1.89
CA VAL A 266 -14.56 12.24 -2.47
C VAL A 266 -13.75 11.07 -3.00
N GLY A 267 -12.59 11.33 -3.62
CA GLY A 267 -11.67 10.29 -4.05
C GLY A 267 -11.08 9.49 -2.88
N LEU A 268 -10.71 10.17 -1.80
CA LEU A 268 -10.18 9.54 -0.59
C LEU A 268 -11.24 8.63 0.05
N LEU A 269 -12.46 9.15 0.17
CA LEU A 269 -13.63 8.42 0.65
C LEU A 269 -13.90 7.18 -0.20
N ALA A 270 -13.92 7.34 -1.53
CA ALA A 270 -14.14 6.23 -2.44
C ALA A 270 -13.05 5.16 -2.34
N LYS A 271 -11.78 5.56 -2.21
CA LYS A 271 -10.66 4.63 -2.09
C LYS A 271 -10.74 3.77 -0.81
N LEU A 272 -11.36 4.29 0.25
CA LEU A 272 -11.64 3.55 1.48
C LEU A 272 -12.91 2.69 1.37
N LEU A 273 -13.98 3.24 0.81
CA LEU A 273 -15.30 2.60 0.78
C LEU A 273 -15.42 1.51 -0.30
N VAL A 274 -14.78 1.69 -1.46
CA VAL A 274 -14.89 0.73 -2.57
C VAL A 274 -14.38 -0.66 -2.18
N PRO A 275 -13.20 -0.84 -1.57
CA PRO A 275 -12.75 -2.16 -1.13
C PRO A 275 -13.71 -2.81 -0.12
N LEU A 276 -14.26 -2.03 0.82
CA LEU A 276 -15.25 -2.51 1.77
C LEU A 276 -16.53 -2.96 1.07
N LEU A 277 -17.02 -2.17 0.12
CA LEU A 277 -18.18 -2.51 -0.70
C LEU A 277 -17.90 -3.80 -1.49
N MET A 278 -16.73 -3.94 -2.11
CA MET A 278 -16.34 -5.16 -2.81
C MET A 278 -16.34 -6.38 -1.89
N LEU A 279 -15.79 -6.24 -0.67
CA LEU A 279 -15.78 -7.32 0.32
C LEU A 279 -17.20 -7.76 0.69
N VAL A 280 -18.10 -6.80 0.96
CA VAL A 280 -19.51 -7.07 1.25
C VAL A 280 -20.19 -7.75 0.05
N LEU A 281 -19.95 -7.26 -1.16
CA LEU A 281 -20.49 -7.85 -2.39
C LEU A 281 -20.03 -9.30 -2.55
N ILE A 282 -18.74 -9.58 -2.36
CA ILE A 282 -18.19 -10.94 -2.41
C ILE A 282 -18.86 -11.82 -1.35
N ALA A 283 -19.00 -11.33 -0.11
CA ALA A 283 -19.62 -12.08 0.99
C ALA A 283 -21.10 -12.41 0.72
N THR A 284 -21.84 -11.54 0.02
CA THR A 284 -23.23 -11.79 -0.35
C THR A 284 -23.41 -12.81 -1.49
N GLY A 285 -22.33 -13.26 -2.15
CA GLY A 285 -22.36 -14.20 -3.28
C GLY A 285 -22.87 -13.59 -4.59
N VAL A 286 -23.92 -12.76 -4.53
CA VAL A 286 -24.46 -11.98 -5.66
C VAL A 286 -23.39 -11.06 -6.27
N GLY A 287 -22.51 -10.53 -5.43
CA GLY A 287 -21.47 -9.63 -5.87
C GLY A 287 -20.45 -10.26 -6.81
N ILE A 288 -20.26 -11.57 -6.85
CA ILE A 288 -19.29 -12.21 -7.76
C ILE A 288 -19.64 -11.91 -9.23
N LEU A 289 -20.92 -11.83 -9.58
CA LEU A 289 -21.37 -11.48 -10.94
C LEU A 289 -21.24 -9.98 -11.24
N VAL A 290 -21.49 -9.13 -10.23
CA VAL A 290 -21.51 -7.66 -10.38
C VAL A 290 -20.11 -7.05 -10.29
N LEU A 291 -19.21 -7.69 -9.53
CA LEU A 291 -17.84 -7.27 -9.26
C LEU A 291 -17.02 -6.94 -10.52
N PRO A 292 -16.98 -7.79 -11.58
CA PRO A 292 -16.21 -7.46 -12.78
C PRO A 292 -16.70 -6.18 -13.45
N PHE A 293 -18.01 -5.91 -13.43
CA PHE A 293 -18.58 -4.69 -14.00
C PHE A 293 -18.24 -3.45 -13.17
N ILE A 294 -18.30 -3.52 -11.84
CA ILE A 294 -17.90 -2.41 -10.97
C ILE A 294 -16.39 -2.15 -11.11
N MET A 295 -15.57 -3.20 -11.14
CA MET A 295 -14.12 -3.07 -11.34
C MET A 295 -13.80 -2.43 -12.69
N ALA A 296 -14.48 -2.84 -13.76
CA ALA A 296 -14.34 -2.22 -15.08
C ALA A 296 -14.75 -0.74 -15.06
N ALA A 297 -15.92 -0.42 -14.48
CA ALA A 297 -16.39 0.96 -14.38
C ALA A 297 -15.43 1.85 -13.56
N ALA A 298 -14.93 1.35 -12.43
CA ALA A 298 -13.94 2.04 -11.60
C ALA A 298 -12.60 2.21 -12.35
N PHE A 299 -12.17 1.20 -13.10
CA PHE A 299 -10.97 1.26 -13.92
C PHE A 299 -11.08 2.34 -15.01
N PHE A 300 -12.11 2.28 -15.86
CA PHE A 300 -12.32 3.27 -16.91
C PHE A 300 -12.56 4.68 -16.37
N GLY A 301 -13.33 4.80 -15.28
CA GLY A 301 -13.51 6.06 -14.56
C GLY A 301 -12.17 6.62 -14.09
N MET A 302 -11.32 5.78 -13.50
CA MET A 302 -9.97 6.18 -13.08
C MET A 302 -9.10 6.61 -14.27
N LEU A 303 -9.20 5.97 -15.45
CA LEU A 303 -8.46 6.41 -16.65
C LEU A 303 -8.86 7.83 -17.06
N VAL A 304 -10.17 8.10 -17.13
CA VAL A 304 -10.72 9.43 -17.45
C VAL A 304 -10.30 10.47 -16.40
N GLY A 305 -10.46 10.14 -15.13
CA GLY A 305 -10.08 11.02 -14.01
C GLY A 305 -8.58 11.32 -14.02
N LYS A 306 -7.74 10.33 -14.30
CA LYS A 306 -6.28 10.49 -14.33
C LYS A 306 -5.83 11.33 -15.54
N ALA A 307 -6.44 11.14 -16.70
CA ALA A 307 -6.22 12.00 -17.86
C ALA A 307 -6.59 13.47 -17.56
N ALA A 308 -7.70 13.70 -16.87
CA ALA A 308 -8.13 15.03 -16.46
C ALA A 308 -7.16 15.66 -15.42
N VAL A 309 -6.66 14.87 -14.46
CA VAL A 309 -5.66 15.34 -13.47
C VAL A 309 -4.37 15.77 -14.17
N LEU A 310 -3.93 15.00 -15.17
CA LEU A 310 -2.74 15.36 -15.97
C LEU A 310 -2.96 16.67 -16.74
N GLN A 311 -4.13 16.87 -17.35
CA GLN A 311 -4.48 18.17 -17.96
C GLN A 311 -4.50 19.30 -16.93
N TYR A 312 -5.11 19.09 -15.77
CA TYR A 312 -5.17 20.08 -14.71
C TYR A 312 -3.77 20.53 -14.28
N LEU A 313 -2.86 19.59 -14.03
CA LEU A 313 -1.48 19.88 -13.67
C LEU A 313 -0.73 20.61 -14.79
N GLY A 314 -0.92 20.18 -16.04
CA GLY A 314 -0.29 20.85 -17.17
C GLY A 314 -0.80 22.27 -17.41
N ILE A 315 -2.08 22.55 -17.16
CA ILE A 315 -2.63 23.91 -17.19
C ILE A 315 -2.06 24.74 -16.05
N ALA A 316 -2.00 24.19 -14.84
CA ALA A 316 -1.44 24.87 -13.68
C ALA A 316 0.02 25.30 -13.93
N LEU A 317 0.83 24.42 -14.54
CA LEU A 317 2.23 24.70 -14.89
C LEU A 317 2.39 25.55 -16.17
N GLY A 318 1.47 25.43 -17.12
CA GLY A 318 1.50 26.13 -18.41
C GLY A 318 0.94 27.55 -18.39
N ARG A 319 0.14 27.91 -17.38
CA ARG A 319 -0.44 29.26 -17.22
C ARG A 319 0.59 30.39 -17.25
N PRO A 320 1.73 30.31 -16.52
CA PRO A 320 2.79 31.31 -16.60
C PRO A 320 3.41 31.46 -17.99
N LEU A 321 3.33 30.41 -18.82
CA LEU A 321 3.87 30.36 -20.19
C LEU A 321 2.85 30.80 -21.25
N GLY A 322 1.67 31.32 -20.84
CA GLY A 322 0.63 31.76 -21.76
C GLY A 322 -0.21 30.63 -22.38
N MET A 323 -0.21 29.43 -21.78
CA MET A 323 -1.01 28.31 -22.29
C MET A 323 -2.48 28.45 -21.89
N ASP A 324 -3.36 28.57 -22.88
CA ASP A 324 -4.81 28.50 -22.70
C ASP A 324 -5.28 27.05 -22.67
N GLY A 325 -5.42 26.50 -21.46
CA GLY A 325 -5.83 25.11 -21.21
C GLY A 325 -7.12 24.65 -21.89
N ARG A 326 -8.00 25.58 -22.27
CA ARG A 326 -9.26 25.30 -22.97
C ARG A 326 -9.08 25.07 -24.47
N ASN A 327 -8.10 25.75 -25.07
CA ASN A 327 -7.83 25.71 -26.51
C ASN A 327 -6.74 24.67 -26.85
N GLN A 328 -5.86 24.36 -25.90
CA GLN A 328 -4.74 23.42 -26.09
C GLN A 328 -4.77 22.23 -25.11
N PRO A 329 -5.83 21.40 -25.12
CA PRO A 329 -5.99 20.30 -24.16
C PRO A 329 -4.94 19.19 -24.29
N LEU A 330 -4.42 18.95 -25.50
CA LEU A 330 -3.38 17.96 -25.74
C LEU A 330 -2.01 18.43 -25.22
N LEU A 331 -1.68 19.71 -25.42
CA LEU A 331 -0.43 20.28 -24.92
C LEU A 331 -0.43 20.31 -23.39
N ALA A 332 -1.55 20.69 -22.77
CA ALA A 332 -1.73 20.60 -21.33
C ALA A 332 -1.53 19.16 -20.82
N PHE A 333 -2.13 18.16 -21.48
CA PHE A 333 -1.92 16.76 -21.12
C PHE A 333 -0.44 16.33 -21.21
N LEU A 334 0.27 16.73 -22.27
CA LEU A 334 1.69 16.40 -22.45
C LEU A 334 2.56 17.03 -21.35
N VAL A 335 2.36 18.32 -21.07
CA VAL A 335 3.09 19.02 -19.99
C VAL A 335 2.85 18.36 -18.64
N GLY A 336 1.60 18.03 -18.32
CA GLY A 336 1.26 17.32 -17.09
C GLY A 336 1.85 15.90 -17.03
N THR A 337 1.93 15.21 -18.16
CA THR A 337 2.55 13.87 -18.25
C THR A 337 4.05 13.94 -17.98
N VAL A 338 4.76 14.90 -18.58
CA VAL A 338 6.20 15.12 -18.33
C VAL A 338 6.45 15.42 -16.85
N LEU A 339 5.64 16.30 -16.24
CA LEU A 339 5.72 16.59 -14.81
C LEU A 339 5.53 15.34 -13.95
N MET A 340 4.50 14.55 -14.25
CA MET A 340 4.20 13.31 -13.51
C MET A 340 5.33 12.29 -13.62
N LEU A 341 5.89 12.08 -14.82
CA LEU A 341 7.02 11.17 -15.02
C LEU A 341 8.26 11.62 -14.25
N GLY A 342 8.58 12.92 -14.27
CA GLY A 342 9.69 13.49 -13.49
C GLY A 342 9.51 13.26 -11.99
N LEU A 343 8.32 13.53 -11.46
CA LEU A 343 8.01 13.31 -10.04
C LEU A 343 8.09 11.84 -9.63
N TYR A 344 7.66 10.91 -10.50
CA TYR A 344 7.67 9.47 -10.21
C TYR A 344 9.08 8.85 -10.10
N LEU A 345 10.11 9.54 -10.58
CA LEU A 345 11.51 9.09 -10.47
C LEU A 345 12.13 9.38 -9.10
N VAL A 346 11.58 10.37 -8.37
CA VAL A 346 12.13 10.82 -7.09
C VAL A 346 11.67 9.87 -5.97
N PRO A 347 12.58 9.29 -5.17
CA PRO A 347 12.21 8.48 -4.00
C PRO A 347 11.30 9.22 -3.02
N VAL A 348 10.35 8.52 -2.41
CA VAL A 348 9.32 9.05 -1.49
C VAL A 348 8.33 10.01 -2.15
N LEU A 349 8.82 11.07 -2.79
CA LEU A 349 8.00 12.06 -3.49
C LEU A 349 7.22 11.43 -4.65
N GLY A 350 7.84 10.51 -5.39
CA GLY A 350 7.18 9.81 -6.48
C GLY A 350 6.03 8.94 -5.99
N PHE A 351 6.22 8.21 -4.89
CA PHE A 351 5.16 7.39 -4.30
C PHE A 351 4.03 8.26 -3.74
N LEU A 352 4.37 9.36 -3.06
CA LEU A 352 3.40 10.33 -2.56
C LEU A 352 2.59 10.93 -3.71
N THR A 353 3.26 11.33 -4.80
CA THR A 353 2.62 11.86 -6.01
C THR A 353 1.67 10.81 -6.60
N TYR A 354 2.12 9.56 -6.75
CA TYR A 354 1.27 8.46 -7.24
C TYR A 354 0.03 8.24 -6.37
N ALA A 355 0.19 8.27 -5.05
CA ALA A 355 -0.90 8.10 -4.11
C ALA A 355 -1.92 9.25 -4.21
N ILE A 356 -1.44 10.50 -4.16
CA ILE A 356 -2.27 11.72 -4.22
C ILE A 356 -3.00 11.80 -5.56
N LEU A 357 -2.30 11.67 -6.68
CA LEU A 357 -2.91 11.77 -8.01
C LEU A 357 -3.90 10.63 -8.24
N GLY A 358 -3.63 9.42 -7.73
CA GLY A 358 -4.56 8.30 -7.81
C GLY A 358 -5.84 8.54 -7.02
N ILE A 359 -5.74 9.14 -5.82
CA ILE A 359 -6.90 9.54 -5.01
C ILE A 359 -7.70 10.62 -5.75
N TRP A 360 -7.02 11.65 -6.25
CA TRP A 360 -7.68 12.77 -6.90
C TRP A 360 -8.37 12.36 -8.21
N ALA A 361 -7.74 11.50 -9.00
CA ALA A 361 -8.31 10.93 -10.23
C ALA A 361 -9.62 10.18 -9.96
N MET A 362 -9.67 9.35 -8.91
CA MET A 362 -10.89 8.63 -8.55
C MET A 362 -12.02 9.59 -8.19
N GLY A 363 -11.73 10.61 -7.39
CA GLY A 363 -12.74 11.56 -6.96
C GLY A 363 -13.25 12.47 -8.07
N ALA A 364 -12.37 12.89 -8.98
CA ALA A 364 -12.76 13.61 -10.20
C ALA A 364 -13.68 12.77 -11.09
N ALA A 365 -13.40 11.46 -11.22
CA ALA A 365 -14.25 10.55 -11.98
C ALA A 365 -15.66 10.42 -11.36
N ILE A 366 -15.74 10.18 -10.04
CA ILE A 366 -17.01 10.00 -9.33
C ILE A 366 -17.87 11.26 -9.37
N THR A 367 -17.28 12.41 -9.04
CA THR A 367 -17.98 13.70 -9.08
C THR A 367 -18.42 14.06 -10.50
N GLY A 368 -17.60 13.77 -11.51
CA GLY A 368 -17.94 13.95 -12.92
C GLY A 368 -19.17 13.13 -13.35
N VAL A 369 -19.26 11.87 -12.92
CA VAL A 369 -20.43 11.00 -13.19
C VAL A 369 -21.71 11.58 -12.57
N PHE A 370 -21.68 11.96 -11.28
CA PHE A 370 -22.85 12.54 -10.61
C PHE A 370 -23.33 13.85 -11.26
N LYS A 371 -22.39 14.69 -11.72
CA LYS A 371 -22.70 15.91 -12.45
C LYS A 371 -23.30 15.63 -13.82
N GLY A 372 -22.75 14.64 -14.55
CA GLY A 372 -23.30 14.17 -15.82
C GLY A 372 -24.77 13.73 -15.70
N MET A 373 -25.08 12.93 -14.68
CA MET A 373 -26.45 12.49 -14.39
C MET A 373 -27.40 13.62 -13.96
N SER A 374 -26.88 14.67 -13.30
CA SER A 374 -27.69 15.79 -12.80
C SER A 374 -27.97 16.86 -13.86
N GLY A 375 -27.07 16.99 -14.85
CA GLY A 375 -27.18 17.96 -15.94
C GLY A 375 -28.32 17.68 -16.91
N GLU A 376 -28.76 16.42 -17.04
CA GLU A 376 -29.84 16.00 -17.93
C GLU A 376 -31.25 16.42 -17.42
N LYS A 377 -31.36 16.86 -16.16
CA LYS A 377 -32.65 17.25 -15.55
C LYS A 377 -33.05 18.72 -15.76
N ARG A 378 -32.24 19.57 -16.42
CA ARG A 378 -32.63 20.95 -16.76
C ARG A 378 -33.26 21.03 -18.16
N LYS A 379 -34.58 20.89 -18.23
CA LYS A 379 -35.37 21.24 -19.42
C LYS A 379 -35.26 22.76 -19.67
N PRO A 380 -35.01 23.24 -20.90
CA PRO A 380 -35.03 24.68 -21.19
C PRO A 380 -36.42 25.24 -20.90
N LEU A 381 -36.49 26.39 -20.22
CA LEU A 381 -37.74 27.15 -20.13
C LEU A 381 -38.19 27.53 -21.54
N PRO A 382 -39.51 27.45 -21.86
CA PRO A 382 -40.01 27.94 -23.13
C PRO A 382 -39.72 29.45 -23.27
N PRO A 383 -39.46 29.94 -24.50
CA PRO A 383 -39.25 31.36 -24.73
C PRO A 383 -40.48 32.15 -24.27
N PRO A 384 -40.29 33.39 -23.79
CA PRO A 384 -41.44 34.24 -23.44
C PRO A 384 -42.23 34.52 -24.71
N ASP A 385 -43.48 34.07 -24.72
CA ASP A 385 -44.41 34.31 -25.82
C ASP A 385 -44.57 35.82 -26.02
N GLY A 386 -44.28 36.26 -27.25
CA GLY A 386 -44.52 37.60 -27.69
C GLY A 386 -46.01 37.88 -27.84
N GLY A 387 -46.43 39.03 -27.32
CA GLY A 387 -47.58 39.78 -27.81
C GLY A 387 -48.82 39.73 -26.95
N TYR A 388 -49.14 40.85 -26.30
CA TYR A 388 -50.43 41.53 -26.50
C TYR A 388 -50.23 43.05 -26.38
N VAL A 389 -50.60 43.74 -27.45
CA VAL A 389 -50.78 45.19 -27.54
C VAL A 389 -52.12 45.56 -26.90
N GLY A 390 -52.17 46.65 -26.15
CA GLY A 390 -53.39 47.21 -25.59
C GLY A 390 -53.17 48.61 -25.03
N THR A 391 -53.39 49.61 -25.88
CA THR A 391 -53.38 51.06 -25.63
C THR A 391 -54.41 51.52 -24.58
N SER A 392 -54.02 52.43 -23.68
CA SER A 392 -54.86 53.57 -23.27
C SER A 392 -54.00 54.72 -22.68
N GLN A 393 -54.59 55.90 -22.73
CA GLN A 393 -53.98 57.23 -22.78
C GLN A 393 -53.56 57.79 -21.41
N GLY A 394 -52.89 58.94 -21.44
CA GLY A 394 -52.21 59.54 -20.30
C GLY A 394 -53.07 60.37 -19.36
N TYR A 395 -52.46 60.72 -18.22
CA TYR A 395 -52.68 61.97 -17.50
C TYR A 395 -51.41 62.28 -16.67
N ALA A 396 -51.07 63.56 -16.60
CA ALA A 396 -49.89 64.13 -15.97
C ALA A 396 -50.13 64.43 -14.45
N PRO A 397 -49.16 64.99 -13.70
CA PRO A 397 -48.95 64.70 -12.27
C PRO A 397 -49.72 65.61 -11.30
N SER A 398 -49.89 65.16 -10.05
CA SER A 398 -50.22 66.03 -8.92
C SER A 398 -49.78 65.46 -7.57
N PHE A 399 -49.25 66.38 -6.75
CA PHE A 399 -48.58 66.26 -5.45
C PHE A 399 -49.51 65.90 -4.28
N SER A 400 -49.00 65.26 -3.20
CA SER A 400 -48.69 65.93 -1.91
C SER A 400 -48.28 64.94 -0.78
N SER A 401 -47.14 65.27 -0.13
CA SER A 401 -46.77 65.19 1.30
C SER A 401 -47.33 64.14 2.27
N GLY A 402 -46.43 63.49 3.03
CA GLY A 402 -46.71 63.12 4.44
C GLY A 402 -45.97 61.91 5.05
N SER A 403 -44.71 62.10 5.49
CA SER A 403 -43.96 61.44 6.60
C SER A 403 -43.75 59.90 6.72
N PRO A 404 -42.69 59.49 7.46
CA PRO A 404 -42.01 58.20 7.28
C PRO A 404 -42.39 57.15 8.33
N GLY A 405 -42.42 55.88 7.93
CA GLY A 405 -42.67 54.76 8.85
C GLY A 405 -42.47 53.40 8.18
N GLU A 406 -41.27 52.85 8.36
CA GLU A 406 -40.98 51.44 8.62
C GLU A 406 -41.49 50.28 7.73
N THR A 407 -40.49 49.45 7.37
CA THR A 407 -40.52 47.99 7.11
C THR A 407 -40.92 47.47 5.72
N GLY A 408 -39.94 46.88 5.02
CA GLY A 408 -40.21 46.07 3.82
C GLY A 408 -39.03 45.77 2.88
N ARG A 409 -37.93 45.20 3.40
CA ARG A 409 -36.96 44.27 2.75
C ARG A 409 -36.61 44.45 1.25
N PRO A 410 -35.31 44.60 0.90
CA PRO A 410 -34.78 44.03 -0.33
C PRO A 410 -34.01 42.73 -0.06
N SER A 411 -34.30 41.74 -0.92
CA SER A 411 -33.49 40.55 -1.16
C SER A 411 -32.17 40.97 -1.83
N ALA A 412 -31.02 40.58 -1.27
CA ALA A 412 -29.75 40.58 -1.97
C ALA A 412 -28.75 39.62 -1.30
N GLY A 413 -28.11 38.81 -2.16
CA GLY A 413 -27.00 37.89 -1.95
C GLY A 413 -26.37 37.80 -0.56
N GLU A 414 -26.44 36.59 0.01
CA GLU A 414 -25.61 36.12 1.10
C GLU A 414 -24.14 36.10 0.64
N THR A 415 -23.56 37.28 0.69
CA THR A 415 -22.12 37.50 0.56
C THR A 415 -21.55 37.05 1.89
N VAL A 416 -20.64 36.08 1.88
CA VAL A 416 -19.89 35.64 3.06
C VAL A 416 -19.08 36.84 3.56
N VAL A 417 -19.68 37.63 4.44
CA VAL A 417 -19.02 38.71 5.15
C VAL A 417 -18.04 38.05 6.11
N GLY A 418 -16.75 38.38 5.96
CA GLY A 418 -15.73 38.02 6.93
C GLY A 418 -16.12 38.55 8.29
N GLU A 419 -16.47 37.65 9.18
CA GLU A 419 -16.84 37.95 10.56
C GLU A 419 -15.60 38.53 11.25
N THR A 420 -15.65 39.82 11.57
CA THR A 420 -14.65 40.48 12.43
C THR A 420 -14.72 39.84 13.82
N PRO A 421 -13.59 39.61 14.51
CA PRO A 421 -13.59 39.03 15.86
C PRO A 421 -14.43 39.91 16.80
N VAL A 422 -15.48 39.35 17.39
CA VAL A 422 -16.18 40.01 18.51
C VAL A 422 -15.33 39.78 19.76
N PRO A 423 -14.72 40.81 20.37
CA PRO A 423 -13.88 40.64 21.55
C PRO A 423 -14.73 40.12 22.72
N GLY A 424 -14.33 39.01 23.33
CA GLY A 424 -14.93 38.49 24.56
C GLY A 424 -15.93 37.34 24.41
N VAL A 425 -16.22 36.85 23.20
CA VAL A 425 -17.08 35.68 23.03
C VAL A 425 -16.31 34.39 23.39
N PRO A 426 -16.80 33.58 24.34
CA PRO A 426 -16.19 32.29 24.66
C PRO A 426 -16.07 31.43 23.41
N PRO A 427 -14.94 30.74 23.17
CA PRO A 427 -14.69 30.08 21.90
C PRO A 427 -15.71 28.97 21.54
N VAL A 428 -16.54 28.55 22.51
CA VAL A 428 -17.64 27.59 22.36
C VAL A 428 -18.77 28.10 21.44
N PHE A 429 -18.94 29.42 21.33
CA PHE A 429 -20.01 30.02 20.52
C PHE A 429 -19.65 30.22 19.04
N TYR A 430 -18.43 29.89 18.63
CA TYR A 430 -18.05 29.98 17.21
C TYR A 430 -18.68 28.86 16.37
N PRO A 431 -18.92 29.11 15.06
CA PRO A 431 -19.46 28.11 14.15
C PRO A 431 -18.66 26.81 14.18
N ARG A 432 -19.36 25.68 14.26
CA ARG A 432 -18.73 24.35 14.32
C ARG A 432 -18.15 23.98 12.96
N ALA A 433 -16.93 23.45 12.96
CA ALA A 433 -16.26 23.04 11.73
C ALA A 433 -16.95 21.81 11.13
N GLY A 434 -17.34 21.91 9.85
CA GLY A 434 -18.00 20.82 9.14
C GLY A 434 -17.07 19.64 8.83
N PHE A 435 -17.65 18.52 8.38
CA PHE A 435 -16.92 17.29 8.04
C PHE A 435 -15.73 17.52 7.08
N TRP A 436 -15.94 18.20 5.96
CA TRP A 436 -14.90 18.38 4.94
C TRP A 436 -13.76 19.27 5.40
N GLU A 437 -14.03 20.25 6.26
CA GLU A 437 -13.01 21.14 6.82
C GLU A 437 -12.12 20.37 7.79
N ARG A 438 -12.72 19.55 8.64
CA ARG A 438 -12.00 18.70 9.59
C ARG A 438 -11.19 17.62 8.88
N MET A 439 -11.71 17.07 7.79
CA MET A 439 -10.95 16.13 6.94
C MET A 439 -9.78 16.83 6.23
N GLY A 440 -9.95 18.09 5.85
CA GLY A 440 -8.89 18.98 5.39
C GLY A 440 -7.73 19.11 6.36
N ALA A 441 -8.03 19.45 7.61
CA ALA A 441 -7.02 19.61 8.66
C ALA A 441 -6.31 18.29 8.94
N ALA A 442 -7.09 17.21 9.10
CA ALA A 442 -6.56 15.87 9.35
C ALA A 442 -5.66 15.38 8.22
N PHE A 443 -5.98 15.69 6.96
CA PHE A 443 -5.13 15.33 5.82
C PHE A 443 -3.77 16.03 5.85
N LEU A 444 -3.73 17.32 6.18
CA LEU A 444 -2.46 18.05 6.32
C LEU A 444 -1.60 17.45 7.44
N ASP A 445 -2.22 17.13 8.57
CA ASP A 445 -1.55 16.45 9.68
C ASP A 445 -1.06 15.04 9.28
N MET A 446 -1.84 14.28 8.50
CA MET A 446 -1.43 12.97 7.98
C MET A 446 -0.28 13.07 6.99
N ALA A 447 -0.28 14.06 6.10
CA ALA A 447 0.81 14.29 5.15
C ALA A 447 2.11 14.64 5.88
N LEU A 448 2.03 15.44 6.94
CA LEU A 448 3.16 15.76 7.81
C LEU A 448 3.68 14.51 8.53
N LEU A 449 2.78 13.71 9.10
CA LEU A 449 3.11 12.51 9.88
C LEU A 449 3.47 11.29 9.02
N LEU A 450 3.26 11.35 7.70
CA LEU A 450 3.64 10.28 6.79
C LEU A 450 5.16 10.05 6.79
N ILE A 451 5.95 11.12 6.86
CA ILE A 451 7.41 11.04 6.86
C ILE A 451 7.94 10.22 8.06
N PRO A 452 7.61 10.56 9.33
CA PRO A 452 8.04 9.75 10.46
C PRO A 452 7.43 8.35 10.46
N PHE A 453 6.22 8.15 9.91
CA PHE A 453 5.64 6.82 9.76
C PHE A 453 6.41 5.94 8.76
N VAL A 454 6.88 6.53 7.66
CA VAL A 454 7.72 5.83 6.68
C VAL A 454 9.10 5.51 7.24
N VAL A 455 9.70 6.44 8.01
CA VAL A 455 11.05 6.27 8.56
C VAL A 455 11.08 5.30 9.75
N LEU A 456 10.07 5.36 10.63
CA LEU A 456 10.04 4.62 11.90
C LEU A 456 9.10 3.40 11.88
N GLY A 457 8.39 3.17 10.77
CA GLY A 457 7.43 2.08 10.63
C GLY A 457 6.30 2.17 11.67
N PRO A 458 5.91 1.05 12.31
CA PRO A 458 4.83 1.04 13.31
C PRO A 458 5.07 1.99 14.49
N LEU A 459 6.32 2.29 14.84
CA LEU A 459 6.66 3.27 15.88
C LEU A 459 6.23 4.69 15.51
N GLY A 460 6.04 4.99 14.22
CA GLY A 460 5.48 6.25 13.77
C GLY A 460 4.06 6.52 14.28
N LEU A 461 3.31 5.48 14.68
CA LEU A 461 2.01 5.65 15.32
C LEU A 461 2.14 6.30 16.71
N LEU A 462 3.20 5.95 17.46
CA LEU A 462 3.49 6.59 18.75
C LEU A 462 3.88 8.07 18.55
N VAL A 463 4.64 8.38 17.50
CA VAL A 463 4.99 9.76 17.12
C VAL A 463 3.74 10.56 16.74
N ALA A 464 2.84 9.96 15.95
CA ALA A 464 1.56 10.58 15.61
C ALA A 464 0.72 10.86 16.86
N LEU A 465 0.61 9.88 17.77
CA LEU A 465 -0.14 10.05 19.02
C LEU A 465 0.46 11.15 19.90
N ALA A 466 1.79 11.19 20.05
CA ALA A 466 2.51 12.21 20.79
C ALA A 466 2.31 13.61 20.17
N TYR A 467 2.38 13.71 18.84
CA TYR A 467 2.10 14.95 18.11
C TYR A 467 0.68 15.46 18.38
N PHE A 468 -0.34 14.63 18.19
CA PHE A 468 -1.73 15.05 18.38
C PHE A 468 -2.01 15.39 19.85
N ALA A 469 -1.60 14.55 20.80
CA ALA A 469 -1.81 14.78 22.22
C ALA A 469 -1.08 16.05 22.70
N GLY A 470 0.18 16.23 22.32
CA GLY A 470 0.98 17.40 22.69
C GLY A 470 0.44 18.71 22.11
N MET A 471 0.13 18.72 20.81
CA MET A 471 -0.39 19.91 20.13
C MET A 471 -1.78 20.31 20.65
N TRP A 472 -2.66 19.35 20.89
CA TRP A 472 -3.97 19.62 21.47
C TRP A 472 -3.89 20.09 22.91
N ALA A 473 -3.02 19.50 23.74
CA ALA A 473 -2.84 19.93 25.13
C ALA A 473 -2.23 21.34 25.23
N TRP A 474 -1.28 21.68 24.35
CA TRP A 474 -0.59 22.97 24.43
C TRP A 474 -1.37 24.12 23.77
N LYS A 475 -1.90 23.91 22.56
CA LYS A 475 -2.49 24.97 21.74
C LYS A 475 -3.98 24.77 21.43
N GLY A 476 -4.55 23.60 21.76
CA GLY A 476 -5.93 23.27 21.40
C GLY A 476 -6.14 23.17 19.89
N THR A 477 -5.09 22.96 19.10
CA THR A 477 -5.13 22.84 17.64
C THR A 477 -3.92 22.06 17.14
N THR A 478 -3.95 21.60 15.89
CA THR A 478 -2.82 20.94 15.20
C THR A 478 -2.29 21.84 14.10
N ILE A 479 -1.19 21.48 13.44
CA ILE A 479 -0.67 22.25 12.29
C ILE A 479 -1.72 22.34 11.18
N GLY A 480 -2.38 21.22 10.83
CA GLY A 480 -3.50 21.22 9.90
C GLY A 480 -4.69 22.06 10.39
N GLY A 481 -4.93 22.06 11.71
CA GLY A 481 -5.92 22.92 12.35
C GLY A 481 -5.58 24.41 12.25
N ILE A 482 -4.33 24.80 12.44
CA ILE A 482 -3.84 26.19 12.32
C ILE A 482 -4.07 26.70 10.90
N VAL A 483 -3.70 25.90 9.88
CA VAL A 483 -3.86 26.27 8.46
C VAL A 483 -5.33 26.52 8.10
N LEU A 484 -6.27 25.78 8.72
CA LEU A 484 -7.70 25.91 8.47
C LEU A 484 -8.47 26.71 9.54
N ASN A 485 -7.76 27.35 10.48
CA ASN A 485 -8.35 28.12 11.59
C ASN A 485 -9.32 27.31 12.48
N HIS A 486 -8.99 26.05 12.75
CA HIS A 486 -9.74 25.20 13.66
C HIS A 486 -9.15 25.22 15.06
N ARG A 487 -10.02 25.28 16.07
CA ARG A 487 -9.64 25.09 17.47
C ARG A 487 -10.58 24.11 18.14
N ILE A 488 -10.00 23.31 19.01
CA ILE A 488 -10.69 22.36 19.86
C ILE A 488 -11.00 23.05 21.17
N VAL A 489 -12.25 22.97 21.57
CA VAL A 489 -12.77 23.55 22.81
C VAL A 489 -13.49 22.46 23.58
N ARG A 490 -13.44 22.50 24.92
CA ARG A 490 -14.18 21.56 25.74
C ARG A 490 -15.63 22.02 25.88
N GLN A 491 -16.55 21.06 26.04
CA GLN A 491 -17.98 21.33 26.21
C GLN A 491 -18.28 22.22 27.41
N ASP A 492 -17.49 22.09 28.48
CA ASP A 492 -17.62 22.86 29.72
C ASP A 492 -16.88 24.21 29.68
N GLY A 493 -16.25 24.57 28.55
CA GLY A 493 -15.47 25.80 28.40
C GLY A 493 -14.11 25.79 29.12
N SER A 494 -13.75 24.72 29.83
CA SER A 494 -12.46 24.61 30.50
C SER A 494 -11.32 24.32 29.50
N PRO A 495 -10.05 24.61 29.86
CA PRO A 495 -8.92 24.36 28.97
C PRO A 495 -8.74 22.87 28.69
N LEU A 496 -8.21 22.56 27.50
CA LEU A 496 -7.96 21.18 27.09
C LEU A 496 -6.79 20.60 27.91
N THR A 497 -7.07 19.65 28.80
CA THR A 497 -6.01 18.98 29.57
C THR A 497 -5.32 17.91 28.73
N PHE A 498 -4.06 17.58 29.08
CA PHE A 498 -3.30 16.54 28.40
C PHE A 498 -4.01 15.18 28.39
N VAL A 499 -4.65 14.80 29.50
CA VAL A 499 -5.40 13.55 29.60
C VAL A 499 -6.58 13.53 28.62
N VAL A 500 -7.34 14.62 28.53
CA VAL A 500 -8.46 14.74 27.58
C VAL A 500 -7.96 14.70 26.14
N ALA A 501 -6.84 15.37 25.84
CA ALA A 501 -6.20 15.33 24.53
C ALA A 501 -5.72 13.91 24.15
N LEU A 502 -5.15 13.17 25.10
CA LEU A 502 -4.69 11.80 24.90
C LEU A 502 -5.86 10.84 24.66
N VAL A 503 -6.92 10.92 25.49
CA VAL A 503 -8.14 10.13 25.32
C VAL A 503 -8.79 10.41 23.96
N ARG A 504 -8.87 11.69 23.57
CA ARG A 504 -9.32 12.10 22.24
C ARG A 504 -8.46 11.47 21.13
N GLY A 505 -7.14 11.43 21.30
CA GLY A 505 -6.20 10.84 20.34
C GLY A 505 -6.36 9.33 20.18
N LEU A 506 -6.48 8.61 21.30
CA LEU A 506 -6.74 7.17 21.32
C LEU A 506 -8.11 6.84 20.71
N ALA A 507 -9.14 7.63 21.01
CA ALA A 507 -10.47 7.47 20.42
C ALA A 507 -10.49 7.79 18.91
N ALA A 508 -9.63 8.72 18.46
CA ALA A 508 -9.44 8.99 17.04
C ALA A 508 -8.73 7.84 16.34
N ALA A 509 -7.72 7.23 16.97
CA ALA A 509 -7.07 6.02 16.47
C ALA A 509 -8.07 4.84 16.38
N PHE A 510 -8.90 4.65 17.40
CA PHE A 510 -9.99 3.68 17.37
C PHE A 510 -10.97 3.96 16.22
N SER A 511 -11.36 5.22 16.03
CA SER A 511 -12.22 5.63 14.91
C SER A 511 -11.60 5.28 13.55
N ALA A 512 -10.27 5.36 13.41
CA ALA A 512 -9.56 4.98 12.20
C ALA A 512 -9.52 3.45 11.99
N VAL A 513 -9.30 2.67 13.05
CA VAL A 513 -9.33 1.20 13.02
C VAL A 513 -10.69 0.67 12.58
N VAL A 514 -11.78 1.28 13.06
CA VAL A 514 -13.15 0.95 12.63
C VAL A 514 -13.50 1.64 11.29
N LEU A 515 -12.58 1.58 10.33
CA LEU A 515 -12.75 2.09 8.96
C LEU A 515 -13.24 3.54 8.88
N PHE A 516 -12.68 4.41 9.72
CA PHE A 516 -13.02 5.84 9.78
C PHE A 516 -14.49 6.15 10.14
N LEU A 517 -15.26 5.16 10.61
CA LEU A 517 -16.69 5.33 10.90
C LEU A 517 -16.95 6.46 11.90
N GLY A 518 -16.11 6.57 12.93
CA GLY A 518 -16.20 7.65 13.91
C GLY A 518 -15.89 9.05 13.35
N PHE A 519 -15.21 9.16 12.22
CA PHE A 519 -15.02 10.44 11.50
C PHE A 519 -16.19 10.76 10.57
N PHE A 520 -16.79 9.75 9.92
CA PHE A 520 -17.98 9.96 9.09
C PHE A 520 -19.17 10.49 9.88
N TRP A 521 -19.28 10.11 11.15
CA TRP A 521 -20.32 10.57 12.07
C TRP A 521 -20.44 12.11 12.14
N ILE A 522 -19.33 12.83 11.95
CA ILE A 522 -19.29 14.31 11.92
C ILE A 522 -20.23 14.90 10.85
N GLY A 523 -20.43 14.20 9.73
CA GLY A 523 -21.25 14.69 8.62
C GLY A 523 -22.72 14.88 8.99
N TRP A 524 -23.27 13.93 9.76
CA TRP A 524 -24.70 13.80 10.02
C TRP A 524 -25.08 14.23 11.44
N ASP A 525 -24.12 14.29 12.36
CA ASP A 525 -24.34 14.82 13.70
C ASP A 525 -24.70 16.32 13.68
N SER A 526 -25.71 16.70 14.46
CA SER A 526 -26.18 18.10 14.58
C SER A 526 -25.11 19.00 15.23
N GLU A 527 -24.28 18.41 16.09
CA GLU A 527 -23.19 19.08 16.79
C GLU A 527 -21.85 18.96 16.04
N LYS A 528 -21.84 18.36 14.85
CA LYS A 528 -20.63 18.11 14.03
C LYS A 528 -19.51 17.42 14.82
N GLN A 529 -19.89 16.52 15.73
CA GLN A 529 -18.97 15.75 16.56
C GLN A 529 -18.70 14.36 15.96
N GLY A 530 -17.44 13.94 15.98
CA GLY A 530 -17.06 12.55 15.76
C GLY A 530 -17.10 11.76 17.07
N TRP A 531 -16.92 10.44 16.99
CA TRP A 531 -16.89 9.59 18.19
C TRP A 531 -15.78 10.03 19.16
N HIS A 532 -14.61 10.37 18.64
CA HIS A 532 -13.49 10.88 19.42
C HIS A 532 -13.77 12.23 20.10
N ASP A 533 -14.62 13.07 19.52
CA ASP A 533 -15.03 14.33 20.14
C ASP A 533 -16.06 14.10 21.24
N LYS A 534 -17.03 13.20 21.01
CA LYS A 534 -18.05 12.82 22.00
C LYS A 534 -17.42 12.16 23.22
N ILE A 535 -16.51 11.21 23.00
CA ILE A 535 -15.77 10.52 24.08
C ILE A 535 -14.93 11.49 24.89
N ALA A 536 -14.32 12.49 24.25
CA ALA A 536 -13.51 13.50 24.92
C ALA A 536 -14.31 14.70 25.47
N GLY A 537 -15.61 14.81 25.18
CA GLY A 537 -16.43 15.97 25.55
C GLY A 537 -15.94 17.27 24.92
N THR A 538 -15.66 17.27 23.62
CA THR A 538 -15.06 18.41 22.90
C THR A 538 -15.84 18.82 21.66
N TYR A 539 -15.67 20.07 21.24
CA TYR A 539 -16.13 20.60 19.95
C TYR A 539 -14.95 21.11 19.13
N VAL A 540 -15.10 21.12 17.81
CA VAL A 540 -14.17 21.81 16.91
C VAL A 540 -14.88 22.99 16.30
N VAL A 541 -14.35 24.16 16.58
CA VAL A 541 -14.91 25.44 16.17
C VAL A 541 -13.98 26.11 15.15
N ARG A 542 -14.59 26.88 14.25
CA ARG A 542 -13.88 27.69 13.26
C ARG A 542 -13.65 29.09 13.84
N LEU A 543 -12.40 29.51 13.94
CA LEU A 543 -12.08 30.89 14.30
C LEU A 543 -12.04 31.80 13.06
N PRO A 544 -12.48 33.06 13.20
CA PRO A 544 -12.19 34.14 12.27
C PRO A 544 -10.70 34.22 11.92
N ARG A 545 -10.37 34.39 10.63
CA ARG A 545 -8.99 34.50 10.12
C ARG A 545 -8.16 35.64 10.75
N ALA A 546 -8.82 36.60 11.39
CA ALA A 546 -8.19 37.75 12.04
C ALA A 546 -7.73 37.47 13.49
N MET A 547 -8.05 36.29 14.06
CA MET A 547 -7.53 35.91 15.38
C MET A 547 -6.24 35.09 15.24
N PRO A 548 -5.09 35.60 15.70
CA PRO A 548 -3.87 34.79 15.74
C PRO A 548 -4.06 33.64 16.73
N LEU A 549 -3.99 32.40 16.22
CA LEU A 549 -3.99 31.18 17.04
C LEU A 549 -2.68 30.98 17.81
N LEU A 550 -1.65 31.75 17.45
CA LEU A 550 -0.38 31.88 18.13
C LEU A 550 -0.29 33.30 18.68
N CYS A 551 -0.46 33.48 19.99
CA CYS A 551 0.20 34.61 20.64
C CYS A 551 1.70 34.30 20.57
N LEU A 552 2.42 34.97 19.67
CA LEU A 552 3.87 35.05 19.69
C LEU A 552 4.30 36.08 20.72
#